data_AF-A0A436VZ37-F1
#
_entry.id   AF-A0A436VZ37-F1
#
_cell.length_a   1.000
_cell.length_b   1.000
_cell.length_c   1.000
_cell.angle_alpha   90.00
_cell.angle_beta   90.00
_cell.angle_gamma   90.00
#
_symmetry.space_group_name_H-M   'P 1'
#
loop_
_entity.id
_entity.type
_entity.pdbx_description
1 polymer ?
#
loop_
_entity_poly.entity_id
_entity_poly.type
_entity_poly.pdbx_seq_one_letter_code
_entity_poly.pdbx_strand_id
1 'polypeptide(L)'
;DGVTGMAQFWKIKLPLILPSIGIISILTFVGNFNAFDLIYTAQGALAGPNYSTDILGTFLYRAFFGFQLQIGDPNMGAAIATMMFLIILGGVCVYLFLIQTRLRRYQF
;
A
#
# COMPACT_ATOMS: atom_id res chain seq x y z
N ASP A 1 36.35 -12.06 -18.69
CA ASP A 1 34.89 -11.78 -18.79
C ASP A 1 34.03 -12.69 -17.89
N GLY A 2 34.34 -12.75 -16.59
CA GLY A 2 33.84 -13.81 -15.69
C GLY A 2 32.86 -13.36 -14.61
N VAL A 3 31.92 -12.45 -14.90
CA VAL A 3 30.87 -12.10 -13.93
C VAL A 3 29.72 -13.09 -14.09
N THR A 4 29.84 -14.27 -13.48
CA THR A 4 28.77 -15.29 -13.47
C THR A 4 28.09 -15.37 -12.10
N GLY A 5 26.79 -15.68 -12.10
CA GLY A 5 26.00 -15.89 -10.88
C GLY A 5 25.46 -14.60 -10.24
N MET A 6 25.52 -14.54 -8.90
CA MET A 6 24.86 -13.49 -8.10
C MET A 6 25.37 -12.07 -8.44
N ALA A 7 26.65 -11.93 -8.77
CA ALA A 7 27.25 -10.65 -9.15
C ALA A 7 26.64 -10.06 -10.45
N GLN A 8 26.26 -10.92 -11.40
CA GLN A 8 25.59 -10.50 -12.64
C GLN A 8 24.15 -10.05 -12.36
N PHE A 9 23.46 -10.70 -11.42
CA PHE A 9 22.13 -10.30 -11.00
C PHE A 9 22.14 -8.91 -10.36
N TRP A 10 22.99 -8.69 -9.34
CA TRP A 10 23.02 -7.43 -8.61
C TRP A 10 23.56 -6.24 -9.44
N LYS A 11 24.55 -6.46 -10.32
CA LYS A 11 25.17 -5.37 -11.09
C LYS A 11 24.50 -5.07 -12.42
N ILE A 12 23.84 -6.05 -13.04
CA ILE A 12 23.31 -5.90 -14.41
C ILE A 12 21.79 -6.07 -14.41
N LYS A 13 21.27 -7.23 -13.98
CA LYS A 13 19.83 -7.50 -14.09
C LYS A 13 18.99 -6.63 -13.16
N LEU A 14 19.40 -6.47 -11.91
CA LEU A 14 18.68 -5.72 -10.89
C LEU A 14 18.47 -4.25 -11.29
N PRO A 15 19.51 -3.46 -11.66
CA PRO A 15 19.30 -2.08 -12.09
C PRO A 15 18.44 -1.93 -13.35
N LEU A 16 18.47 -2.90 -14.27
CA LEU A 16 17.61 -2.93 -15.46
C LEU A 16 16.13 -3.14 -15.13
N ILE A 17 15.81 -3.94 -14.10
CA ILE A 17 14.41 -4.22 -13.69
C ILE A 17 13.92 -3.33 -12.54
N LEU A 18 14.79 -2.55 -11.89
CA LEU A 18 14.43 -1.57 -10.86
C LEU A 18 13.24 -0.67 -11.24
N PRO A 19 13.14 -0.09 -12.47
CA PRO A 19 11.98 0.73 -12.82
C PRO A 19 10.66 -0.06 -12.90
N SER A 20 10.71 -1.33 -13.32
CA SER A 20 9.51 -2.19 -13.37
C SER A 20 9.09 -2.65 -11.97
N ILE A 21 10.03 -3.06 -11.13
CA ILE A 21 9.78 -3.37 -9.70
C ILE A 21 9.22 -2.12 -8.99
N GLY A 22 9.78 -0.96 -9.35
CA GLY A 22 9.24 0.38 -9.23
C GLY A 22 7.71 0.43 -9.20
N ILE A 23 7.17 0.39 -10.40
CA ILE A 23 5.75 0.53 -10.69
C ILE A 23 4.93 -0.59 -10.03
N ILE A 24 5.39 -1.84 -10.12
CA ILE A 24 4.67 -3.00 -9.55
C ILE A 24 4.49 -2.82 -8.05
N SER A 25 5.53 -2.41 -7.33
CA SER A 25 5.44 -2.23 -5.88
C SER A 25 4.49 -1.09 -5.47
N ILE A 26 4.37 -0.01 -6.27
CA ILE A 26 3.37 1.03 -6.05
C ILE A 26 1.97 0.45 -6.22
N LEU A 27 1.73 -0.26 -7.32
CA LEU A 27 0.44 -0.90 -7.60
C LEU A 27 0.07 -1.91 -6.50
N THR A 28 1.02 -2.73 -6.07
CA THR A 28 0.85 -3.68 -4.97
C THR A 28 0.62 -2.96 -3.64
N PHE A 29 1.32 -1.87 -3.35
CA PHE A 29 1.13 -1.08 -2.13
C PHE A 29 -0.28 -0.49 -2.08
N VAL A 30 -0.70 0.22 -3.13
CA VAL A 30 -2.05 0.79 -3.24
C VAL A 30 -3.11 -0.31 -3.18
N GLY A 31 -2.89 -1.44 -3.85
CA GLY A 31 -3.79 -2.60 -3.82
C GLY A 31 -3.96 -3.20 -2.43
N ASN A 32 -2.88 -3.32 -1.65
CA ASN A 32 -2.95 -3.80 -0.27
C ASN A 32 -3.71 -2.83 0.65
N PHE A 33 -3.55 -1.51 0.46
CA PHE A 33 -4.34 -0.52 1.20
C PHE A 33 -5.83 -0.53 0.81
N ASN A 34 -6.15 -0.94 -0.42
CA ASN A 34 -7.53 -1.12 -0.89
C ASN A 34 -8.09 -2.53 -0.59
N ALA A 35 -7.35 -3.41 0.10
CA ALA A 35 -7.76 -4.80 0.37
C ALA A 35 -8.93 -4.94 1.37
N PHE A 36 -9.73 -3.88 1.54
CA PHE A 36 -10.98 -3.88 2.29
C PHE A 36 -11.89 -5.03 1.88
N ASP A 37 -12.12 -5.22 0.58
CA ASP A 37 -13.02 -6.25 0.07
C ASP A 37 -12.55 -7.66 0.42
N LEU A 38 -11.24 -7.92 0.32
CA LEU A 38 -10.64 -9.20 0.66
C LEU A 38 -10.75 -9.50 2.17
N ILE A 39 -10.42 -8.54 3.04
CA ILE A 39 -10.49 -8.73 4.50
C ILE A 39 -11.95 -8.83 4.95
N TYR A 40 -12.83 -7.99 4.41
CA TYR A 40 -14.27 -8.02 4.74
C TYR A 40 -14.90 -9.35 4.36
N THR A 41 -14.57 -9.89 3.18
CA THR A 41 -15.07 -11.19 2.73
C THR A 41 -14.44 -12.36 3.50
N ALA A 42 -13.16 -12.28 3.83
CA ALA A 42 -12.45 -13.38 4.49
C ALA A 42 -12.66 -13.45 6.01
N GLN A 43 -12.80 -12.31 6.70
CA GLN A 43 -12.84 -12.21 8.17
C GLN A 43 -14.14 -11.60 8.71
N GLY A 44 -15.06 -11.20 7.82
CA GLY A 44 -16.25 -10.46 8.19
C GLY A 44 -15.92 -9.06 8.74
N ALA A 45 -16.97 -8.33 9.12
CA ALA A 45 -16.86 -6.96 9.61
C ALA A 45 -16.11 -6.80 10.96
N LEU A 46 -15.83 -7.90 11.67
CA LEU A 46 -15.08 -7.90 12.93
C LEU A 46 -13.56 -8.01 12.73
N ALA A 47 -13.09 -8.35 11.52
CA ALA A 47 -11.66 -8.52 11.25
C ALA A 47 -10.97 -9.47 12.25
N GLY A 48 -11.61 -10.61 12.51
CA GLY A 48 -11.16 -11.64 13.45
C GLY A 48 -11.49 -11.35 14.92
N PRO A 49 -11.10 -12.25 15.86
CA PRO A 49 -11.26 -11.99 17.29
C PRO A 49 -10.36 -10.82 17.73
N ASN A 50 -10.95 -9.85 18.44
CA ASN A 50 -10.28 -8.64 18.93
C ASN A 50 -9.63 -7.74 17.85
N TYR A 51 -10.24 -7.59 16.66
CA TYR A 51 -9.72 -6.68 15.63
C TYR A 51 -8.31 -7.02 15.12
N SER A 52 -7.88 -8.29 15.21
CA SER A 52 -6.51 -8.69 14.90
C SER A 52 -6.13 -8.57 13.42
N THR A 53 -7.10 -8.53 12.51
CA THR A 53 -6.85 -8.28 11.08
C THR A 53 -7.45 -6.98 10.61
N ASP A 54 -7.67 -6.03 11.53
CA ASP A 54 -8.29 -4.76 11.18
C ASP A 54 -7.31 -3.93 10.36
N ILE A 55 -7.75 -3.57 9.15
CA ILE A 55 -7.03 -2.68 8.27
C ILE A 55 -7.75 -1.34 8.24
N LEU A 56 -7.04 -0.29 7.80
CA LEU A 56 -7.62 1.05 7.73
C LEU A 56 -8.93 1.09 6.93
N GLY A 57 -9.07 0.23 5.91
CA GLY A 57 -10.31 0.09 5.14
C GLY A 57 -11.49 -0.47 5.95
N THR A 58 -11.28 -1.50 6.78
CA THR A 58 -12.35 -2.07 7.63
C THR A 58 -12.71 -1.14 8.79
N PHE A 59 -11.71 -0.40 9.30
CA PHE A 59 -11.94 0.67 10.26
C PHE A 59 -12.76 1.83 9.68
N LEU A 60 -12.46 2.28 8.45
CA LEU A 60 -13.24 3.29 7.74
C LEU A 60 -14.69 2.85 7.56
N TYR A 61 -14.91 1.61 7.14
CA TYR A 61 -16.25 1.06 6.98
C TYR A 61 -17.04 1.09 8.29
N ARG A 62 -16.41 0.67 9.40
CA ARG A 62 -17.00 0.70 10.73
C ARG A 62 -17.36 2.13 11.18
N ALA A 63 -16.50 3.10 10.87
CA ALA A 63 -16.73 4.50 11.23
C ALA A 63 -17.84 5.16 10.39
N PHE A 64 -17.94 4.84 9.10
CA PHE A 64 -18.97 5.39 8.21
C PHE A 64 -20.35 4.77 8.40
N PHE A 65 -20.42 3.44 8.43
CA PHE A 65 -21.68 2.70 8.42
C PHE A 65 -22.11 2.28 9.83
N GLY A 66 -21.22 2.39 10.82
CA GLY A 66 -21.46 1.86 12.15
C GLY A 66 -21.27 0.34 12.19
N PHE A 67 -21.15 -0.20 13.40
CA PHE A 67 -21.14 -1.64 13.59
C PHE A 67 -21.82 -2.00 14.91
N GLN A 68 -22.80 -2.90 14.81
CA GLN A 68 -23.55 -3.49 15.92
C GLN A 68 -24.38 -2.47 16.74
N LEU A 69 -23.78 -1.75 17.70
CA LEU A 69 -24.45 -0.79 18.59
C LEU A 69 -23.95 0.65 18.42
N GLN A 70 -22.90 0.86 17.61
CA GLN A 70 -22.40 2.20 17.29
C GLN A 70 -23.03 2.67 15.98
N ILE A 71 -23.74 3.80 16.05
CA ILE A 71 -24.23 4.53 14.88
C ILE A 71 -23.00 5.10 14.16
N GLY A 72 -22.90 4.85 12.85
CA GLY A 72 -21.83 5.41 12.03
C GLY A 72 -21.90 6.94 12.01
N ASP A 73 -20.74 7.59 12.10
CA ASP A 73 -20.63 9.03 12.07
C ASP A 73 -19.93 9.45 10.77
N PRO A 74 -20.65 10.04 9.79
CA PRO A 74 -20.08 10.40 8.49
C PRO A 74 -18.87 11.34 8.61
N ASN A 75 -18.83 12.19 9.64
CA ASN A 75 -17.71 13.09 9.87
C ASN A 75 -16.44 12.35 10.31
N MET A 76 -16.59 11.34 11.17
CA MET A 76 -15.47 10.48 11.57
C MET A 76 -15.00 9.62 10.40
N GLY A 77 -15.94 9.07 9.62
CA GLY A 77 -15.63 8.36 8.39
C GLY A 77 -14.81 9.22 7.42
N ALA A 78 -15.24 10.48 7.18
CA ALA A 78 -14.54 11.42 6.31
C ALA A 78 -13.12 11.76 6.82
N ALA A 79 -12.93 11.91 8.13
CA ALA A 79 -11.62 12.12 8.73
C ALA A 79 -10.68 10.92 8.51
N ILE A 80 -11.20 9.69 8.62
CA ILE A 80 -10.43 8.47 8.38
C ILE A 80 -10.10 8.33 6.89
N ALA A 81 -11.06 8.60 6.00
CA ALA A 81 -10.86 8.58 4.55
C ALA A 81 -9.77 9.55 4.11
N THR A 82 -9.80 10.78 4.64
CA THR A 82 -8.77 11.79 4.35
C THR A 82 -7.41 11.40 4.89
N MET A 83 -7.33 10.83 6.11
CA MET A 83 -6.07 10.29 6.64
C MET A 83 -5.53 9.13 5.80
N MET A 84 -6.37 8.18 5.38
CA MET A 84 -5.96 7.10 4.49
C MET A 84 -5.42 7.63 3.17
N PHE A 85 -6.10 8.61 2.58
CA PHE A 85 -5.63 9.26 1.37
C PHE A 85 -4.26 9.91 1.56
N LEU A 86 -4.04 10.65 2.65
CA LEU A 86 -2.75 11.28 2.94
C LEU A 86 -1.63 10.25 3.18
N ILE A 87 -1.92 9.13 3.83
CA ILE A 87 -0.94 8.05 4.04
C ILE A 87 -0.53 7.42 2.70
N ILE A 88 -1.51 7.08 1.86
CA ILE A 88 -1.24 6.48 0.54
C ILE A 88 -0.50 7.48 -0.34
N LEU A 89 -0.97 8.73 -0.40
CA LEU A 89 -0.33 9.80 -1.18
C LEU A 89 1.09 10.05 -0.68
N GLY A 90 1.31 10.15 0.63
CA GLY A 90 2.63 10.30 1.23
C GLY A 90 3.56 9.14 0.87
N GLY A 91 3.08 7.90 0.99
CA GLY A 91 3.84 6.71 0.60
C GLY A 91 4.23 6.71 -0.88
N VAL A 92 3.28 7.01 -1.77
CA VAL A 92 3.53 7.12 -3.21
C VAL A 92 4.48 8.27 -3.54
N CYS A 93 4.31 9.44 -2.91
CA CYS A 93 5.20 10.58 -3.10
C CYS A 93 6.62 10.29 -2.62
N VAL A 94 6.80 9.67 -1.44
CA VAL A 94 8.12 9.26 -0.94
C VAL A 94 8.75 8.25 -1.89
N TYR A 95 7.98 7.27 -2.34
CA TYR A 95 8.44 6.25 -3.29
C TYR A 95 8.90 6.88 -4.61
N LEU A 96 8.05 7.69 -5.24
CA LEU A 96 8.37 8.40 -6.47
C LEU A 96 9.56 9.34 -6.25
N PHE A 97 9.61 10.09 -5.17
CA PHE A 97 10.74 10.98 -4.88
C PHE A 97 12.05 10.20 -4.76
N LEU A 98 12.08 9.10 -4.00
CA LEU A 98 13.29 8.29 -3.80
C LEU A 98 13.72 7.52 -5.05
N ILE A 99 12.77 6.97 -5.81
CA ILE A 99 13.08 6.10 -6.96
C ILE A 99 13.21 6.89 -8.25
N GLN A 100 12.38 7.91 -8.49
CA GLN A 100 12.51 8.79 -9.65
C GLN A 100 13.82 9.60 -9.59
N THR A 101 14.25 10.07 -8.41
CA THR A 101 15.57 10.73 -8.28
C THR A 101 16.74 9.77 -8.54
N ARG A 102 16.59 8.48 -8.24
CA ARG A 102 17.62 7.46 -8.52
C ARG A 102 17.61 7.00 -9.97
N LEU A 103 16.44 6.82 -10.59
CA LEU A 103 16.29 6.40 -11.99
C LEU A 103 16.78 7.47 -12.97
N ARG A 104 16.54 8.76 -12.67
CA ARG A 104 17.02 9.87 -13.52
C ARG A 104 18.55 9.97 -13.61
N ARG A 105 19.29 9.37 -12.65
CA ARG A 105 20.75 9.29 -12.69
C ARG A 105 21.30 8.21 -13.63
N TYR A 106 20.48 7.28 -14.10
CA TYR A 106 20.93 6.19 -15.01
C TYR A 106 20.66 6.48 -16.49
N GLN A 107 20.00 7.60 -16.82
CA GLN A 107 19.80 8.06 -18.20
C GLN A 107 20.85 9.07 -18.68
N PHE A 108 21.90 9.34 -17.88
CA PHE A 108 23.06 10.15 -18.28
C PHE A 108 24.34 9.31 -18.22
#